data_AF-A0A382BKX4-F1
#
_entry.id   AF-A0A382BKX4-F1
#
_cell.length_a   1.000
_cell.length_b   1.000
_cell.length_c   1.000
_cell.angle_alpha   90.00
_cell.angle_beta   90.00
_cell.angle_gamma   90.00
#
_symmetry.space_group_name_H-M   'P 1'
#
loop_
_entity.id
_entity.type
_entity.pdbx_description
1 polymer ?
#
loop_
_entity_poly.entity_id
_entity_poly.type
_entity_poly.pdbx_seq_one_letter_code
_entity_poly.pdbx_strand_id
1 'polypeptide(L)'
;MAEELIEGNTPEIGTELDVAAKFWGKELALENGEELPEEDNQLEPESESEEEVELEEADSEEVQEEEYEELEEEEEPEEKLFEVKSDGESKQVTLQELKDNWSKGQNYTQKSQGLSEERKAFDQELAESRQMREQAISILENAQAQTQPEQHDDAYWQNLKDTDPMQWMIERDALREAEMQTMKDQQQLEQLKYQKDAERQAELGKFVESQHGELKKLIPEWDNTELADAEKKLVIEYGKKVGFTEDELDNAYDARAVATMRKAALYDQLTEKRKGLKPVARKSMKAGSQSGEPSKLKAGKAAARLKKSGHIDDAAGVFFNMIRSK
;
A
#
# COMPACT_ATOMS: atom_id res chain seq x y z
N MET A 1 27.37 -28.72 -49.22
CA MET A 1 26.93 -29.88 -48.43
C MET A 1 27.49 -29.71 -47.04
N ALA A 2 26.60 -29.41 -46.09
CA ALA A 2 26.69 -29.46 -44.63
C ALA A 2 25.92 -28.26 -44.07
N GLU A 3 24.59 -28.36 -44.12
CA GLU A 3 23.69 -27.66 -43.21
C GLU A 3 23.76 -28.42 -41.89
N GLU A 4 24.03 -27.75 -40.78
CA GLU A 4 23.61 -28.23 -39.47
C GLU A 4 23.20 -27.02 -38.62
N LEU A 5 21.91 -27.00 -38.31
CA LEU A 5 21.18 -26.01 -37.54
C LEU A 5 21.52 -26.17 -36.06
N ILE A 6 21.90 -25.07 -35.43
CA ILE A 6 21.91 -24.93 -33.97
C ILE A 6 20.48 -24.51 -33.60
N GLU A 7 19.67 -25.46 -33.13
CA GLU A 7 18.35 -25.19 -32.55
C GLU A 7 18.52 -24.48 -31.21
N GLY A 8 17.85 -23.33 -31.10
CA GLY A 8 17.86 -22.46 -29.93
C GLY A 8 17.02 -23.04 -28.80
N ASN A 9 17.64 -23.09 -27.63
CA ASN A 9 16.95 -23.19 -26.35
C ASN A 9 16.32 -21.82 -26.02
N THR A 10 15.00 -21.69 -26.23
CA THR A 10 14.19 -20.53 -25.82
C THR A 10 13.28 -20.96 -24.65
N PRO A 11 13.19 -20.16 -23.57
CA PRO A 11 12.56 -20.57 -22.32
C PRO A 11 11.02 -20.48 -22.37
N GLU A 12 10.37 -21.56 -21.92
CA GLU A 12 8.93 -21.70 -21.64
C GLU A 12 8.46 -20.83 -20.46
N ILE A 13 8.59 -19.50 -20.55
CA ILE A 13 8.07 -18.56 -19.54
C ILE A 13 6.82 -17.81 -20.08
N GLY A 14 6.54 -17.91 -21.38
CA GLY A 14 5.42 -17.20 -22.02
C GLY A 14 4.04 -17.82 -21.81
N THR A 15 3.95 -19.10 -21.43
CA THR A 15 2.67 -19.84 -21.40
C THR A 15 1.95 -19.73 -20.04
N GLU A 16 2.67 -19.53 -18.93
CA GLU A 16 2.03 -19.47 -17.60
C GLU A 16 1.38 -18.11 -17.30
N LEU A 17 1.94 -17.01 -17.84
CA LEU A 17 1.36 -15.66 -17.72
C LEU A 17 0.05 -15.51 -18.51
N ASP A 18 -0.05 -16.15 -19.68
CA ASP A 18 -1.26 -16.13 -20.50
C ASP A 18 -2.40 -16.98 -19.90
N VAL A 19 -2.06 -18.04 -19.17
CA VAL A 19 -3.04 -18.87 -18.44
C VAL A 19 -3.54 -18.13 -17.19
N ALA A 20 -2.65 -17.45 -16.46
CA ALA A 20 -3.02 -16.62 -15.32
C ALA A 20 -3.89 -15.41 -15.72
N ALA A 21 -3.58 -14.76 -16.85
CA ALA A 21 -4.38 -13.65 -17.38
C ALA A 21 -5.79 -14.08 -17.79
N LYS A 22 -5.96 -15.29 -18.35
CA LYS A 22 -7.28 -15.84 -18.69
C LYS A 22 -8.11 -16.23 -17.45
N PHE A 23 -7.46 -16.71 -16.39
CA PHE A 23 -8.15 -17.00 -15.13
C PHE A 23 -8.63 -15.73 -14.42
N TRP A 24 -7.78 -14.69 -14.35
CA TRP A 24 -8.16 -13.42 -13.73
C TRP A 24 -9.17 -12.62 -14.56
N GLY A 25 -9.12 -12.71 -15.89
CA GLY A 25 -10.13 -12.10 -16.77
C GLY A 25 -11.53 -12.72 -16.62
N LYS A 26 -11.61 -14.01 -16.28
CA LYS A 26 -12.88 -14.72 -16.08
C LYS A 26 -13.52 -14.42 -14.71
N GLU A 27 -12.70 -14.18 -13.68
CA GLU A 27 -13.17 -13.81 -12.34
C GLU A 27 -13.77 -12.39 -12.32
N LEU A 28 -13.14 -11.42 -13.02
CA LEU A 28 -13.60 -10.03 -13.03
C LEU A 28 -14.90 -9.79 -13.82
N ALA A 29 -15.23 -10.70 -14.74
CA ALA A 29 -16.42 -10.60 -15.59
C ALA A 29 -17.69 -11.17 -14.94
N LEU A 30 -17.58 -11.92 -13.83
CA LEU A 30 -18.74 -12.43 -13.08
C LEU A 30 -19.21 -11.49 -11.96
N GLU A 31 -18.42 -10.50 -11.55
CA GLU A 31 -18.78 -9.56 -10.46
C GLU A 31 -19.49 -8.29 -10.95
N ASN A 32 -19.35 -7.93 -12.22
CA ASN A 32 -20.11 -6.85 -12.85
C ASN A 32 -21.10 -7.45 -13.86
N GLY A 33 -22.37 -7.56 -13.46
CA GLY A 33 -23.46 -8.08 -14.30
C GLY A 33 -23.73 -7.24 -15.55
N GLU A 34 -22.91 -7.43 -16.57
CA GLU A 34 -23.03 -6.84 -17.89
C GLU A 34 -22.93 -7.96 -18.94
N GLU A 35 -24.04 -8.22 -19.62
CA GLU A 35 -24.15 -9.19 -20.72
C GLU A 35 -23.16 -8.83 -21.84
N LEU A 36 -22.32 -9.78 -22.22
CA LEU A 36 -21.56 -9.71 -23.47
C LEU A 36 -22.37 -10.36 -24.61
N PRO A 37 -22.33 -9.79 -25.82
CA PRO A 37 -23.10 -10.26 -26.95
C PRO A 37 -22.55 -11.58 -27.51
N GLU A 38 -23.47 -12.43 -27.96
CA GLU A 38 -23.19 -13.59 -28.79
C GLU A 38 -22.53 -13.17 -30.11
N GLU A 39 -21.37 -13.76 -30.44
CA GLU A 39 -21.09 -14.11 -31.83
C GLU A 39 -20.25 -15.38 -31.92
N ASP A 40 -20.78 -16.26 -32.75
CA ASP A 40 -20.43 -17.63 -33.10
C ASP A 40 -19.31 -17.66 -34.15
N ASN A 41 -18.32 -18.54 -33.99
CA ASN A 41 -17.88 -19.42 -35.08
C ASN A 41 -16.89 -20.50 -34.60
N GLN A 42 -17.45 -21.68 -34.35
CA GLN A 42 -17.17 -22.90 -35.13
C GLN A 42 -15.70 -23.21 -35.50
N LEU A 43 -15.18 -24.27 -34.90
CA LEU A 43 -14.51 -25.37 -35.60
C LEU A 43 -14.62 -26.64 -34.74
N GLU A 44 -15.32 -27.61 -35.29
CA GLU A 44 -15.66 -28.92 -34.72
C GLU A 44 -14.61 -29.98 -35.19
N PRO A 45 -14.73 -31.29 -34.87
CA PRO A 45 -13.79 -32.06 -34.04
C PRO A 45 -13.01 -33.15 -34.82
N GLU A 46 -12.01 -33.80 -34.20
CA GLU A 46 -11.78 -35.24 -34.40
C GLU A 46 -10.72 -35.87 -33.47
N SER A 47 -11.04 -37.11 -33.08
CA SER A 47 -10.17 -38.24 -32.67
C SER A 47 -9.73 -38.39 -31.21
N GLU A 48 -10.64 -38.96 -30.42
CA GLU A 48 -10.53 -40.29 -29.80
C GLU A 48 -9.14 -40.99 -29.84
N SER A 49 -8.56 -41.22 -28.65
CA SER A 49 -7.80 -42.43 -28.29
C SER A 49 -7.65 -42.53 -26.76
N GLU A 50 -8.51 -43.36 -26.15
CA GLU A 50 -8.28 -44.28 -25.03
C GLU A 50 -6.79 -44.72 -24.89
N GLU A 51 -6.21 -45.10 -23.74
CA GLU A 51 -6.55 -45.19 -22.31
C GLU A 51 -5.19 -45.47 -21.61
N GLU A 52 -5.20 -45.54 -20.28
CA GLU A 52 -4.24 -46.31 -19.44
C GLU A 52 -2.99 -45.57 -18.93
N VAL A 53 -3.06 -45.06 -17.68
CA VAL A 53 -2.10 -45.27 -16.56
C VAL A 53 -2.84 -44.91 -15.24
N GLU A 54 -3.43 -45.89 -14.54
CA GLU A 54 -2.90 -46.52 -13.32
C GLU A 54 -2.85 -45.59 -12.08
N LEU A 55 -3.95 -45.60 -11.31
CA LEU A 55 -3.98 -45.22 -9.88
C LEU A 55 -4.73 -46.32 -9.12
N GLU A 56 -3.97 -47.29 -8.62
CA GLU A 56 -4.44 -48.23 -7.60
C GLU A 56 -4.70 -47.46 -6.29
N GLU A 57 -5.97 -47.27 -5.96
CA GLU A 57 -6.43 -47.28 -4.57
C GLU A 57 -6.40 -48.73 -4.07
N ALA A 58 -5.59 -48.99 -3.05
CA ALA A 58 -5.73 -50.19 -2.22
C ALA A 58 -6.44 -49.80 -0.92
N ASP A 59 -7.73 -50.13 -0.93
CA ASP A 59 -8.72 -50.11 0.12
C ASP A 59 -8.43 -51.15 1.22
N SER A 60 -8.83 -50.79 2.43
CA SER A 60 -9.26 -51.64 3.54
C SER A 60 -8.55 -52.98 3.81
N GLU A 61 -7.68 -52.99 4.82
CA GLU A 61 -7.31 -54.21 5.55
C GLU A 61 -8.24 -54.39 6.78
N GLU A 62 -9.11 -55.39 6.66
CA GLU A 62 -9.51 -56.36 7.68
C GLU A 62 -10.09 -55.88 9.03
N VAL A 63 -11.42 -56.01 9.12
CA VAL A 63 -12.20 -56.08 10.36
C VAL A 63 -11.86 -57.39 11.10
N GLN A 64 -11.18 -57.30 12.24
CA GLN A 64 -11.10 -58.38 13.22
C GLN A 64 -12.05 -58.08 14.39
N GLU A 65 -12.99 -59.00 14.54
CA GLU A 65 -14.03 -59.04 15.56
C GLU A 65 -13.45 -59.75 16.80
N GLU A 66 -13.11 -58.99 17.84
CA GLU A 66 -12.76 -59.53 19.16
C GLU A 66 -13.61 -58.86 20.26
N GLU A 67 -14.62 -59.64 20.65
CA GLU A 67 -15.01 -59.99 22.01
C GLU A 67 -15.03 -58.90 23.11
N TYR A 68 -16.24 -58.67 23.62
CA TYR A 68 -16.57 -57.82 24.75
C TYR A 68 -15.91 -58.34 26.04
N GLU A 69 -14.92 -57.62 26.56
CA GLU A 69 -14.56 -57.67 27.98
C GLU A 69 -14.78 -56.30 28.63
N GLU A 70 -15.60 -56.35 29.67
CA GLU A 70 -16.03 -55.28 30.57
C GLU A 70 -14.81 -54.70 31.30
N LEU A 71 -14.29 -53.57 30.79
CA LEU A 71 -13.25 -52.78 31.45
C LEU A 71 -13.89 -51.72 32.35
N GLU A 72 -13.52 -51.83 33.62
CA GLU A 72 -13.84 -50.99 34.76
C GLU A 72 -13.78 -49.48 34.43
N GLU A 73 -14.71 -48.72 35.01
CA GLU A 73 -14.67 -47.25 35.08
C GLU A 73 -13.31 -46.79 35.65
N GLU A 74 -12.37 -46.48 34.76
CA GLU A 74 -11.11 -45.85 35.11
C GLU A 74 -11.37 -44.34 35.28
N GLU A 75 -11.14 -43.86 36.50
CA GLU A 75 -11.30 -42.47 36.94
C GLU A 75 -10.79 -41.47 35.89
N GLU A 76 -11.64 -40.52 35.50
CA GLU A 76 -11.22 -39.33 34.75
C GLU A 76 -10.02 -38.69 35.47
N PRO A 77 -8.83 -38.58 34.85
CA PRO A 77 -7.74 -37.87 35.48
C PRO A 77 -8.13 -36.39 35.52
N GLU A 78 -8.33 -35.85 36.73
CA GLU A 78 -8.51 -34.41 36.96
C GLU A 78 -7.45 -33.64 36.15
N GLU A 79 -7.90 -32.85 35.18
CA GLU A 79 -7.02 -32.04 34.33
C GLU A 79 -6.22 -31.10 35.23
N LYS A 80 -4.96 -31.46 35.53
CA LYS A 80 -4.07 -30.64 36.34
C LYS A 80 -3.86 -29.31 35.63
N LEU A 81 -4.45 -28.25 36.17
CA LEU A 81 -4.28 -26.88 35.71
C LEU A 81 -2.95 -26.34 36.23
N PHE A 82 -2.12 -25.81 35.34
CA PHE A 82 -0.82 -25.21 35.64
C PHE A 82 -0.90 -23.70 35.45
N GLU A 83 -0.45 -22.93 36.44
CA GLU A 83 -0.37 -21.47 36.32
C GLU A 83 0.90 -21.07 35.55
N VAL A 84 0.72 -20.55 34.34
CA VAL A 84 1.80 -20.09 33.46
C VAL A 84 1.72 -18.58 33.32
N LYS A 85 2.86 -17.90 33.45
CA LYS A 85 2.97 -16.46 33.22
C LYS A 85 3.42 -16.20 31.78
N SER A 86 2.57 -15.54 31.01
CA SER A 86 2.90 -15.01 29.67
C SER A 86 2.66 -13.51 29.66
N ASP A 87 3.65 -12.72 29.25
CA ASP A 87 3.57 -11.24 29.18
C ASP A 87 3.04 -10.52 30.45
N GLY A 88 3.34 -11.08 31.63
CA GLY A 88 2.98 -10.48 32.92
C GLY A 88 1.60 -10.85 33.46
N GLU A 89 0.81 -11.63 32.74
CA GLU A 89 -0.47 -12.18 33.21
C GLU A 89 -0.33 -13.68 33.54
N SER A 90 -0.82 -14.07 34.72
CA SER A 90 -0.93 -15.49 35.13
C SER A 90 -2.19 -16.09 34.51
N LYS A 91 -2.04 -17.14 33.69
CA LYS A 91 -3.15 -17.94 33.15
C LYS A 91 -3.01 -19.38 33.57
N GLN A 92 -4.13 -20.00 33.97
CA GLN A 92 -4.19 -21.43 34.22
C GLN A 92 -4.42 -22.15 32.89
N VAL A 93 -3.52 -23.06 32.53
CA VAL A 93 -3.51 -23.82 31.28
C VAL A 93 -3.28 -25.29 31.60
N THR A 94 -3.86 -26.19 30.83
CA THR A 94 -3.62 -27.63 31.02
C THR A 94 -2.20 -28.01 30.56
N LEU A 95 -1.73 -29.20 30.98
CA LEU A 95 -0.41 -29.70 30.57
C LEU A 95 -0.29 -29.85 29.04
N GLN A 96 -1.38 -30.28 28.39
CA GLN A 96 -1.45 -30.46 26.95
C GLN A 96 -1.33 -29.12 26.22
N GLU A 97 -2.10 -28.10 26.62
CA GLU A 97 -2.03 -26.75 26.05
C GLU A 97 -0.65 -26.11 26.22
N LEU A 98 0.03 -26.37 27.33
CA LEU A 98 1.40 -25.91 27.58
C LEU A 98 2.40 -26.49 26.57
N LYS A 99 2.35 -27.80 26.35
CA LYS A 99 3.22 -28.50 25.39
C LYS A 99 2.94 -28.03 23.96
N ASP A 100 1.67 -27.85 23.63
CA ASP A 100 1.25 -27.38 22.31
C ASP A 100 1.64 -25.92 22.06
N ASN A 101 1.45 -25.03 23.03
CA ASN A 101 1.86 -23.63 22.91
C ASN A 101 3.37 -23.48 22.89
N TRP A 102 4.11 -24.29 23.63
CA TRP A 102 5.57 -24.29 23.58
C TRP A 102 6.09 -24.80 22.24
N SER A 103 5.55 -25.91 21.71
CA SER A 103 5.95 -26.44 20.39
C SER A 103 5.59 -25.47 19.26
N LYS A 104 4.39 -24.87 19.29
CA LYS A 104 3.97 -23.81 18.37
C LYS A 104 4.84 -22.57 18.51
N GLY A 105 5.20 -22.17 19.72
CA GLY A 105 6.06 -21.02 20.00
C GLY A 105 7.50 -21.19 19.51
N GLN A 106 8.09 -22.38 19.69
CA GLN A 106 9.40 -22.72 19.12
C GLN A 106 9.36 -22.74 17.60
N ASN A 107 8.34 -23.39 17.01
CA ASN A 107 8.14 -23.40 15.55
C ASN A 107 7.91 -22.00 14.99
N TYR A 108 7.10 -21.18 15.64
CA TYR A 108 6.84 -19.80 15.23
C TYR A 108 8.08 -18.93 15.35
N THR A 109 8.85 -19.08 16.42
CA THR A 109 10.12 -18.37 16.63
C THR A 109 11.13 -18.76 15.55
N GLN A 110 11.31 -20.06 15.27
CA GLN A 110 12.20 -20.54 14.21
C GLN A 110 11.73 -20.07 12.83
N LYS A 111 10.43 -20.15 12.52
CA LYS A 111 9.87 -19.65 11.26
C LYS A 111 9.99 -18.12 11.13
N SER A 112 9.79 -17.38 12.21
CA SER A 112 9.92 -15.92 12.23
C SER A 112 11.38 -15.49 12.08
N GLN A 113 12.31 -16.21 12.72
CA GLN A 113 13.75 -16.01 12.52
C GLN A 113 14.16 -16.34 11.09
N GLY A 114 13.75 -17.51 10.56
CA GLY A 114 14.01 -17.91 9.18
C GLY A 114 13.45 -16.91 8.17
N LEU A 115 12.21 -16.45 8.33
CA LEU A 115 11.64 -15.42 7.47
C LEU A 115 12.36 -14.06 7.59
N SER A 116 12.82 -13.70 8.80
CA SER A 116 13.61 -12.49 8.98
C SER A 116 14.99 -12.60 8.33
N GLU A 117 15.61 -13.78 8.35
CA GLU A 117 16.90 -14.06 7.71
C GLU A 117 16.75 -14.07 6.19
N GLU A 118 15.70 -14.73 5.66
CA GLU A 118 15.38 -14.76 4.24
C GLU A 118 15.11 -13.35 3.69
N ARG A 119 14.30 -12.53 4.39
CA ARG A 119 14.08 -11.12 4.01
C ARG A 119 15.37 -10.32 3.99
N LYS A 120 16.24 -10.50 4.98
CA LYS A 120 17.54 -9.81 5.02
C LYS A 120 18.45 -10.26 3.88
N ALA A 121 18.47 -11.56 3.56
CA ALA A 121 19.24 -12.08 2.43
C ALA A 121 18.71 -11.52 1.11
N PHE A 122 17.39 -11.52 0.91
CA PHE A 122 16.75 -10.93 -0.26
C PHE A 122 17.03 -9.42 -0.39
N ASP A 123 16.90 -8.66 0.70
CA ASP A 123 17.20 -7.22 0.71
C ASP A 123 18.68 -6.95 0.40
N GLN A 124 19.59 -7.82 0.85
CA GLN A 124 21.02 -7.76 0.50
C GLN A 124 21.25 -8.03 -0.98
N GLU A 125 20.68 -9.11 -1.53
CA GLU A 125 20.79 -9.43 -2.97
C GLU A 125 20.23 -8.30 -3.84
N LEU A 126 19.10 -7.70 -3.44
CA LEU A 126 18.50 -6.56 -4.12
C LEU A 126 19.44 -5.34 -4.07
N ALA A 127 20.03 -5.05 -2.91
CA ALA A 127 20.98 -3.96 -2.75
C ALA A 127 22.26 -4.18 -3.58
N GLU A 128 22.78 -5.40 -3.61
CA GLU A 128 23.94 -5.77 -4.44
C GLU A 128 23.60 -5.64 -5.93
N SER A 129 22.44 -6.12 -6.36
CA SER A 129 21.96 -5.97 -7.74
C SER A 129 21.88 -4.50 -8.16
N ARG A 130 21.35 -3.64 -7.28
CA ARG A 130 21.31 -2.18 -7.51
C ARG A 130 22.71 -1.59 -7.63
N GLN A 131 23.62 -1.95 -6.74
CA GLN A 131 25.01 -1.48 -6.78
C GLN A 131 25.71 -1.92 -8.07
N MET A 132 25.55 -3.19 -8.48
CA MET A 132 26.09 -3.69 -9.74
C MET A 132 25.52 -2.93 -10.93
N ARG A 133 24.21 -2.63 -10.92
CA ARG A 133 23.57 -1.83 -11.98
C ARG A 133 24.12 -0.41 -12.03
N GLU A 134 24.30 0.24 -10.90
CA GLU A 134 24.87 1.59 -10.84
C GLU A 134 26.33 1.62 -11.30
N GLN A 135 27.12 0.62 -10.94
CA GLN A 135 28.48 0.44 -11.44
C GLN A 135 28.48 0.22 -12.96
N ALA A 136 27.60 -0.64 -13.48
CA ALA A 136 27.47 -0.90 -14.91
C ALA A 136 27.10 0.36 -15.69
N ILE A 137 26.12 1.14 -15.21
CA ILE A 137 25.77 2.44 -15.80
C ILE A 137 27.00 3.36 -15.80
N SER A 138 27.70 3.51 -14.68
CA SER A 138 28.87 4.37 -14.59
C SER A 138 29.99 3.94 -15.55
N ILE A 139 30.24 2.64 -15.69
CA ILE A 139 31.23 2.10 -16.62
C ILE A 139 30.84 2.42 -18.07
N LEU A 140 29.57 2.19 -18.45
CA LEU A 140 29.07 2.46 -19.79
C LEU A 140 29.08 3.96 -20.12
N GLU A 141 28.73 4.84 -19.17
CA GLU A 141 28.83 6.30 -19.37
C GLU A 141 30.27 6.76 -19.57
N ASN A 142 31.20 6.21 -18.78
CA ASN A 142 32.62 6.50 -18.94
C ASN A 142 33.20 5.94 -20.25
N ALA A 143 32.75 4.75 -20.68
CA ALA A 143 33.13 4.18 -21.96
C ALA A 143 32.62 5.06 -23.12
N GLN A 144 31.35 5.46 -23.09
CA GLN A 144 30.75 6.36 -24.09
C GLN A 144 31.49 7.70 -24.18
N ALA A 145 31.93 8.25 -23.04
CA ALA A 145 32.71 9.49 -23.01
C ALA A 145 34.11 9.36 -23.63
N GLN A 146 34.69 8.15 -23.65
CA GLN A 146 36.01 7.87 -24.21
C GLN A 146 35.96 7.43 -25.68
N THR A 147 34.89 6.75 -26.10
CA THR A 147 34.73 6.19 -27.45
C THR A 147 34.08 7.17 -28.42
N GLN A 148 34.60 8.39 -28.52
CA GLN A 148 34.24 9.26 -29.63
C GLN A 148 35.03 8.79 -30.86
N PRO A 149 34.39 8.20 -31.88
CA PRO A 149 35.12 7.70 -33.05
C PRO A 149 35.87 8.85 -33.72
N GLU A 150 37.11 8.60 -34.15
CA GLU A 150 37.87 9.59 -34.91
C GLU A 150 37.12 9.93 -36.21
N GLN A 151 36.68 11.18 -36.31
CA GLN A 151 35.99 11.66 -37.50
C GLN A 151 37.03 12.07 -38.53
N HIS A 152 37.19 11.26 -39.56
CA HIS A 152 37.98 11.61 -40.73
C HIS A 152 37.11 12.33 -41.77
N ASP A 153 37.66 13.39 -42.36
CA ASP A 153 37.00 14.16 -43.42
C ASP A 153 36.80 13.32 -44.70
N ASP A 154 35.79 13.66 -45.49
CA ASP A 154 35.50 13.00 -46.78
C ASP A 154 36.72 12.96 -47.73
N ALA A 155 37.58 13.97 -47.66
CA ALA A 155 38.80 14.06 -48.47
C ALA A 155 39.83 12.97 -48.10
N TYR A 156 39.92 12.60 -46.81
CA TYR A 156 40.78 11.50 -46.34
C TYR A 156 40.32 10.18 -46.95
N TRP A 157 39.02 9.90 -46.89
CA TRP A 157 38.45 8.66 -47.42
C TRP A 157 38.59 8.55 -48.93
N GLN A 158 38.47 9.65 -49.68
CA GLN A 158 38.70 9.63 -51.13
C GLN A 158 40.17 9.37 -51.47
N ASN A 159 41.10 10.03 -50.78
CA ASN A 159 42.54 9.82 -50.99
C ASN A 159 42.96 8.38 -50.67
N LEU A 160 42.47 7.83 -49.56
CA LEU A 160 42.77 6.46 -49.14
C LEU A 160 42.22 5.45 -50.14
N LYS A 161 41.02 5.68 -50.67
CA LYS A 161 40.41 4.83 -51.71
C LYS A 161 41.23 4.80 -53.00
N ASP A 162 41.80 5.94 -53.41
CA ASP A 162 42.61 6.04 -54.62
C ASP A 162 44.04 5.50 -54.43
N THR A 163 44.59 5.61 -53.22
CA THR A 163 45.97 5.21 -52.90
C THR A 163 46.07 3.75 -52.48
N ASP A 164 45.17 3.28 -51.60
CA ASP A 164 45.10 1.91 -51.10
C ASP A 164 43.64 1.48 -50.85
N PRO A 165 42.97 0.89 -51.86
CA PRO A 165 41.61 0.40 -51.73
C PRO A 165 41.43 -0.67 -50.65
N MET A 166 42.48 -1.43 -50.31
CA MET A 166 42.39 -2.49 -49.32
C MET A 166 42.35 -1.90 -47.91
N GLN A 167 43.26 -0.96 -47.62
CA GLN A 167 43.29 -0.24 -46.35
C GLN A 167 42.01 0.56 -46.10
N TRP A 168 41.45 1.16 -47.15
CA TRP A 168 40.15 1.83 -47.07
C TRP A 168 39.03 0.89 -46.61
N MET A 169 38.99 -0.35 -47.09
CA MET A 169 37.96 -1.31 -46.67
C MET A 169 38.12 -1.68 -45.20
N ILE A 170 39.35 -1.93 -44.76
CA ILE A 170 39.66 -2.30 -43.36
C ILE A 170 39.26 -1.17 -42.41
N GLU A 171 39.66 0.07 -42.70
CA GLU A 171 39.35 1.23 -41.84
C GLU A 171 37.84 1.53 -41.83
N ARG A 172 37.15 1.39 -42.97
CA ARG A 172 35.71 1.59 -43.00
C ARG A 172 34.93 0.50 -42.27
N ASP A 173 35.42 -0.74 -42.30
CA ASP A 173 34.83 -1.82 -41.53
C ASP A 173 35.07 -1.62 -40.04
N ALA A 174 36.28 -1.24 -39.63
CA ALA A 174 36.60 -0.88 -38.25
C ALA A 174 35.74 0.29 -37.74
N LEU A 175 35.52 1.32 -38.55
CA LEU A 175 34.62 2.43 -38.21
C LEU A 175 33.17 1.93 -38.02
N ARG A 176 32.68 1.08 -38.93
CA ARG A 176 31.34 0.51 -38.82
C ARG A 176 31.20 -0.36 -37.57
N GLU A 177 32.20 -1.19 -37.26
CA GLU A 177 32.22 -2.00 -36.04
C GLU A 177 32.21 -1.13 -34.78
N ALA A 178 33.00 -0.05 -34.76
CA ALA A 178 33.00 0.91 -33.67
C ALA A 178 31.63 1.60 -33.51
N GLU A 179 31.02 2.07 -34.60
CA GLU A 179 29.67 2.65 -34.58
C GLU A 179 28.63 1.64 -34.05
N MET A 180 28.66 0.40 -34.55
CA MET A 180 27.76 -0.65 -34.09
C MET A 180 27.95 -0.96 -32.61
N GLN A 181 29.19 -0.95 -32.11
CA GLN A 181 29.48 -1.14 -30.69
C GLN A 181 28.94 0.02 -29.85
N THR A 182 29.19 1.26 -30.26
CA THR A 182 28.67 2.44 -29.54
C THR A 182 27.15 2.47 -29.49
N MET A 183 26.47 2.06 -30.56
CA MET A 183 25.01 1.95 -30.60
C MET A 183 24.49 0.88 -29.64
N LYS A 184 25.15 -0.28 -29.56
CA LYS A 184 24.81 -1.33 -28.59
C LYS A 184 25.00 -0.84 -27.16
N ASP A 185 26.12 -0.20 -26.86
CA ASP A 185 26.42 0.31 -25.52
C ASP A 185 25.42 1.40 -25.09
N GLN A 186 25.02 2.29 -26.02
CA GLN A 186 23.97 3.28 -25.80
C GLN A 186 22.62 2.62 -25.52
N GLN A 187 22.23 1.63 -26.30
CA GLN A 187 20.97 0.91 -26.08
C GLN A 187 20.97 0.21 -24.71
N GLN A 188 22.08 -0.43 -24.33
CA GLN A 188 22.22 -1.05 -23.01
C GLN A 188 22.12 -0.02 -21.89
N LEU A 189 22.80 1.12 -22.03
CA LEU A 189 22.74 2.22 -21.08
C LEU A 189 21.29 2.71 -20.87
N GLU A 190 20.56 2.97 -21.96
CA GLU A 190 19.17 3.41 -21.92
C GLU A 190 18.27 2.38 -21.21
N GLN A 191 18.44 1.09 -21.52
CA GLN A 191 17.70 0.03 -20.85
C GLN A 191 17.98 -0.01 -19.33
N LEU A 192 19.24 0.09 -18.91
CA LEU A 192 19.60 0.09 -17.50
C LEU A 192 19.06 1.34 -16.76
N LYS A 193 19.08 2.50 -17.41
CA LYS A 193 18.50 3.74 -16.88
C LYS A 193 16.98 3.62 -16.73
N TYR A 194 16.30 3.10 -17.74
CA TYR A 194 14.86 2.84 -17.68
C TYR A 194 14.50 1.91 -16.52
N GLN A 195 15.23 0.80 -16.36
CA GLN A 195 15.02 -0.12 -15.22
C GLN A 195 15.23 0.58 -13.87
N LYS A 196 16.26 1.42 -13.75
CA LYS A 196 16.54 2.20 -12.53
C LYS A 196 15.41 3.17 -12.20
N ASP A 197 14.91 3.89 -13.21
CA ASP A 197 13.83 4.86 -13.00
C ASP A 197 12.49 4.18 -12.70
N ALA A 198 12.19 3.06 -13.36
CA ALA A 198 11.01 2.25 -13.05
C ALA A 198 11.05 1.71 -11.61
N GLU A 199 12.21 1.24 -11.14
CA GLU A 199 12.39 0.80 -9.77
C GLU A 199 12.17 1.95 -8.78
N ARG A 200 12.76 3.13 -9.04
CA ARG A 200 12.55 4.33 -8.21
C ARG A 200 11.07 4.70 -8.15
N GLN A 201 10.34 4.63 -9.27
CA GLN A 201 8.92 4.93 -9.29
C GLN A 201 8.11 3.92 -8.47
N ALA A 202 8.45 2.63 -8.54
CA ALA A 202 7.82 1.61 -7.72
C ALA A 202 8.09 1.80 -6.22
N GLU A 203 9.31 2.19 -5.84
CA GLU A 203 9.65 2.53 -4.45
C GLU A 203 8.89 3.76 -3.95
N LEU A 204 8.79 4.80 -4.78
CA LEU A 204 7.99 5.98 -4.47
C LEU A 204 6.52 5.60 -4.31
N GLY A 205 5.97 4.74 -5.16
CA GLY A 205 4.60 4.21 -5.02
C GLY A 205 4.38 3.54 -3.66
N LYS A 206 5.25 2.60 -3.28
CA LYS A 206 5.21 1.93 -1.96
C LYS A 206 5.33 2.92 -0.81
N PHE A 207 6.20 3.92 -0.93
CA PHE A 207 6.35 4.96 0.07
C PHE A 207 5.06 5.79 0.22
N VAL A 208 4.46 6.22 -0.90
CA VAL A 208 3.20 6.97 -0.90
C VAL A 208 2.06 6.15 -0.30
N GLU A 209 1.96 4.86 -0.62
CA GLU A 209 0.96 3.97 -0.02
C GLU A 209 1.13 3.83 1.49
N SER A 210 2.38 3.67 1.95
CA SER A 210 2.69 3.60 3.39
C SER A 210 2.30 4.90 4.10
N GLN A 211 2.61 6.05 3.50
CA GLN A 211 2.25 7.36 4.01
C GLN A 211 0.74 7.58 3.98
N HIS A 212 0.03 7.09 2.97
CA HIS A 212 -1.42 7.13 2.93
C HIS A 212 -2.04 6.32 4.08
N GLY A 213 -1.48 5.15 4.40
CA GLY A 213 -1.87 4.37 5.58
C GLY A 213 -1.61 5.10 6.90
N GLU A 214 -0.49 5.82 7.03
CA GLU A 214 -0.20 6.67 8.18
C GLU A 214 -1.14 7.88 8.27
N LEU A 215 -1.48 8.48 7.13
CA LEU A 215 -2.36 9.63 7.05
C LEU A 215 -3.78 9.30 7.55
N LYS A 216 -4.32 8.13 7.19
CA LYS A 216 -5.60 7.64 7.73
C LYS A 216 -5.57 7.49 9.26
N LYS A 217 -4.45 7.02 9.82
CA LYS A 217 -4.27 6.92 11.29
C LYS A 217 -4.20 8.30 11.94
N LEU A 218 -3.56 9.28 11.31
CA LEU A 218 -3.41 10.64 11.83
C LEU A 218 -4.67 11.49 11.65
N ILE A 219 -5.43 11.27 10.59
CA ILE A 219 -6.63 12.01 10.22
C ILE A 219 -7.75 11.03 9.84
N PRO A 220 -8.45 10.44 10.82
CA PRO A 220 -9.56 9.52 10.54
C PRO A 220 -10.72 10.18 9.79
N GLU A 221 -10.89 11.50 9.92
CA GLU A 221 -11.92 12.28 9.22
C GLU A 221 -11.78 12.24 7.68
N TRP A 222 -10.60 11.86 7.16
CA TRP A 222 -10.35 11.73 5.72
C TRP A 222 -10.84 10.40 5.13
N ASP A 223 -11.42 9.51 5.94
CA ASP A 223 -12.17 8.36 5.42
C ASP A 223 -13.41 8.81 4.62
N ASN A 224 -13.95 10.01 4.91
CA ASN A 224 -14.96 10.64 4.06
C ASN A 224 -14.30 11.40 2.91
N THR A 225 -14.53 10.92 1.68
CA THR A 225 -13.95 11.47 0.45
C THR A 225 -14.28 12.94 0.23
N GLU A 226 -15.50 13.38 0.53
CA GLU A 226 -15.92 14.78 0.35
C GLU A 226 -15.17 15.74 1.28
N LEU A 227 -15.00 15.34 2.55
CA LEU A 227 -14.24 16.12 3.53
C LEU A 227 -12.75 16.10 3.21
N ALA A 228 -12.22 14.95 2.80
CA ALA A 228 -10.83 14.81 2.40
C ALA A 228 -10.50 15.76 1.23
N ASP A 229 -11.34 15.82 0.20
CA ASP A 229 -11.08 16.66 -0.97
C ASP A 229 -11.24 18.16 -0.67
N ALA A 230 -12.18 18.53 0.19
CA ALA A 230 -12.31 19.90 0.67
C ALA A 230 -11.08 20.34 1.50
N GLU A 231 -10.62 19.48 2.41
CA GLU A 231 -9.46 19.78 3.26
C GLU A 231 -8.13 19.72 2.49
N LYS A 232 -7.98 18.84 1.48
CA LYS A 232 -6.82 18.83 0.58
C LYS A 232 -6.69 20.16 -0.17
N LYS A 233 -7.78 20.67 -0.75
CA LYS A 233 -7.78 21.99 -1.43
C LYS A 233 -7.38 23.10 -0.47
N LEU A 234 -7.92 23.08 0.74
CA LEU A 234 -7.58 24.03 1.80
C LEU A 234 -6.09 23.98 2.18
N VAL A 235 -5.51 22.78 2.26
CA VAL A 235 -4.07 22.59 2.54
C VAL A 235 -3.21 23.14 1.40
N ILE A 236 -3.58 22.88 0.13
CA ILE A 236 -2.87 23.38 -1.05
C ILE A 236 -2.94 24.92 -1.11
N GLU A 237 -4.13 25.50 -0.93
CA GLU A 237 -4.31 26.96 -0.90
C GLU A 237 -3.50 27.60 0.24
N TYR A 238 -3.46 26.95 1.40
CA TYR A 238 -2.64 27.37 2.53
C TYR A 238 -1.15 27.32 2.19
N GLY A 239 -0.67 26.22 1.59
CA GLY A 239 0.71 26.07 1.13
C GLY A 239 1.13 27.20 0.19
N LYS A 240 0.29 27.53 -0.81
CA LYS A 240 0.50 28.66 -1.71
C LYS A 240 0.55 30.00 -0.97
N LYS A 241 -0.30 30.20 0.04
CA LYS A 241 -0.29 31.42 0.88
C LYS A 241 0.99 31.54 1.72
N VAL A 242 1.55 30.42 2.17
CA VAL A 242 2.81 30.36 2.94
C VAL A 242 4.03 30.59 2.05
N GLY A 243 3.94 30.23 0.76
CA GLY A 243 4.98 30.46 -0.24
C GLY A 243 5.57 29.19 -0.86
N PHE A 244 4.94 28.03 -0.64
CA PHE A 244 5.31 26.79 -1.34
C PHE A 244 4.92 26.87 -2.83
N THR A 245 5.73 26.25 -3.68
CA THR A 245 5.42 26.11 -5.10
C THR A 245 4.39 25.00 -5.34
N GLU A 246 3.75 24.98 -6.51
CA GLU A 246 2.84 23.90 -6.89
C GLU A 246 3.57 22.55 -6.96
N ASP A 247 4.77 22.52 -7.53
CA ASP A 247 5.59 21.31 -7.62
C ASP A 247 5.96 20.75 -6.22
N GLU A 248 6.23 21.62 -5.24
CA GLU A 248 6.52 21.19 -3.87
C GLU A 248 5.30 20.59 -3.17
N LEU A 249 4.11 21.12 -3.47
CA LEU A 249 2.85 20.63 -2.90
C LEU A 249 2.41 19.31 -3.56
N ASP A 250 2.64 19.15 -4.86
CA ASP A 250 2.32 17.93 -5.59
C ASP A 250 3.27 16.77 -5.23
N ASN A 251 4.51 17.08 -4.85
CA ASN A 251 5.50 16.10 -4.36
C ASN A 251 5.48 15.94 -2.83
N ALA A 252 4.51 16.52 -2.11
CA ALA A 252 4.39 16.43 -0.66
C ALA A 252 3.78 15.10 -0.21
N TYR A 253 4.57 14.03 -0.22
CA TYR A 253 4.11 12.67 0.13
C TYR A 253 4.09 12.37 1.64
N ASP A 254 4.78 13.15 2.48
CA ASP A 254 4.88 12.89 3.92
C ASP A 254 3.55 13.20 4.63
N ALA A 255 2.96 12.17 5.26
CA ALA A 255 1.70 12.26 5.98
C ALA A 255 1.74 13.27 7.14
N ARG A 256 2.90 13.42 7.78
CA ARG A 256 3.11 14.36 8.89
C ARG A 256 3.15 15.79 8.38
N ALA A 257 3.74 16.03 7.22
CA ALA A 257 3.75 17.35 6.59
C ALA A 257 2.31 17.78 6.26
N VAL A 258 1.53 16.90 5.63
CA VAL A 258 0.11 17.15 5.32
C VAL A 258 -0.71 17.39 6.60
N ALA A 259 -0.54 16.56 7.62
CA ALA A 259 -1.26 16.70 8.89
C ALA A 259 -0.93 17.99 9.64
N THR A 260 0.33 18.45 9.60
CA THR A 260 0.75 19.71 10.22
C THR A 260 0.27 20.92 9.42
N MET A 261 0.37 20.89 8.10
CA MET A 261 -0.18 21.95 7.24
C MET A 261 -1.69 22.10 7.41
N ARG A 262 -2.43 20.99 7.48
CA ARG A 262 -3.87 21.00 7.78
C ARG A 262 -4.15 21.70 9.10
N LYS A 263 -3.45 21.34 10.17
CA LYS A 263 -3.62 21.95 11.49
C LYS A 263 -3.32 23.44 11.47
N ALA A 264 -2.27 23.85 10.76
CA ALA A 264 -1.91 25.26 10.60
C ALA A 264 -3.01 26.03 9.84
N ALA A 265 -3.50 25.47 8.73
CA ALA A 265 -4.57 26.07 7.94
C ALA A 265 -5.88 26.22 8.74
N LEU A 266 -6.28 25.18 9.48
CA LEU A 266 -7.45 25.23 10.37
C LEU A 266 -7.25 26.24 11.52
N TYR A 267 -6.06 26.32 12.08
CA TYR A 267 -5.73 27.29 13.11
C TYR A 267 -5.86 28.73 12.58
N ASP A 268 -5.30 29.01 11.40
CA ASP A 268 -5.38 30.34 10.80
C ASP A 268 -6.82 30.72 10.46
N GLN A 269 -7.63 29.80 9.95
CA GLN A 269 -9.06 30.03 9.76
C GLN A 269 -9.79 30.32 11.07
N LEU A 270 -9.47 29.61 12.16
CA LEU A 270 -10.05 29.86 13.48
C LEU A 270 -9.63 31.22 14.04
N THR A 271 -8.36 31.62 13.86
CA THR A 271 -7.89 32.92 14.33
C THR A 271 -8.48 34.06 13.51
N GLU A 272 -8.61 33.93 12.19
CA GLU A 272 -9.29 34.89 11.32
C GLU A 272 -10.77 35.04 11.70
N LYS A 273 -11.48 33.93 11.90
CA LYS A 273 -12.88 33.95 12.41
C LYS A 273 -12.97 34.60 13.79
N ARG A 274 -11.99 34.38 14.67
CA ARG A 274 -11.94 35.01 16.01
C ARG A 274 -11.70 36.51 15.96
N LYS A 275 -10.92 37.04 15.01
CA LYS A 275 -10.68 38.50 14.86
C LYS A 275 -11.99 39.27 14.63
N GLY A 276 -12.99 38.65 14.00
CA GLY A 276 -14.32 39.24 13.80
C GLY A 276 -15.26 39.15 15.01
N LEU A 277 -14.94 38.32 16.01
CA LEU A 277 -15.76 38.15 17.21
C LEU A 277 -15.32 39.14 18.28
N LYS A 278 -16.18 40.13 18.59
CA LYS A 278 -15.97 40.97 19.77
C LYS A 278 -15.93 40.08 21.01
N PRO A 279 -14.90 40.19 21.88
CA PRO A 279 -14.87 39.43 23.11
C PRO A 279 -16.13 39.76 23.91
N VAL A 280 -16.98 38.76 24.13
CA VAL A 280 -18.11 38.89 25.04
C VAL A 280 -17.50 38.99 26.42
N ALA A 281 -17.32 40.22 26.90
CA ALA A 281 -16.93 40.50 28.26
C ALA A 281 -18.04 40.00 29.18
N ARG A 282 -17.98 38.72 29.57
CA ARG A 282 -18.73 38.25 30.73
C ARG A 282 -18.17 39.04 31.89
N LYS A 283 -18.97 39.94 32.48
CA LYS A 283 -18.61 40.58 33.75
C LYS A 283 -18.21 39.44 34.69
N SER A 284 -16.92 39.34 34.99
CA SER A 284 -16.42 38.36 35.94
C SER A 284 -17.19 38.61 37.22
N MET A 285 -18.00 37.62 37.64
CA MET A 285 -18.64 37.69 38.94
C MET A 285 -17.52 37.84 39.97
N LYS A 286 -17.60 38.89 40.79
CA LYS A 286 -16.61 39.11 41.85
C LYS A 286 -16.67 37.90 42.77
N ALA A 287 -15.52 37.31 43.11
CA ALA A 287 -15.46 36.16 44.01
C ALA A 287 -16.27 36.49 45.28
N GLY A 288 -17.33 35.70 45.54
CA GLY A 288 -18.28 35.93 46.64
C GLY A 288 -19.63 36.55 46.28
N SER A 289 -19.92 36.92 45.02
CA SER A 289 -21.27 37.35 44.65
C SER A 289 -22.20 36.13 44.54
N GLN A 290 -23.17 36.01 45.46
CA GLN A 290 -24.29 35.08 45.27
C GLN A 290 -24.98 35.44 43.94
N SER A 291 -25.05 34.47 43.03
CA SER A 291 -25.85 34.57 41.81
C SER A 291 -27.31 34.75 42.21
N GLY A 292 -27.76 36.00 42.32
CA GLY A 292 -29.16 36.31 42.48
C GLY A 292 -29.91 35.71 41.30
N GLU A 293 -30.77 34.73 41.57
CA GLU A 293 -31.51 34.04 40.53
C GLU A 293 -32.32 35.08 39.74
N PRO A 294 -32.19 35.14 38.40
CA PRO A 294 -32.76 36.22 37.63
C PRO A 294 -34.30 36.15 37.67
N SER A 295 -34.90 36.98 38.52
CA SER A 295 -36.35 37.10 38.72
C SER A 295 -37.12 37.21 37.39
N LYS A 296 -36.55 37.93 36.42
CA LYS A 296 -37.12 38.09 35.06
C LYS A 296 -37.25 36.76 34.28
N LEU A 297 -36.31 35.83 34.47
CA LEU A 297 -36.35 34.51 33.84
C LEU A 297 -37.41 33.60 34.50
N LYS A 298 -37.65 33.73 35.81
CA LYS A 298 -38.74 33.01 36.48
C LYS A 298 -40.12 33.52 36.07
N ALA A 299 -40.29 34.84 36.00
CA ALA A 299 -41.54 35.45 35.54
C ALA A 299 -41.87 35.04 34.09
N GLY A 300 -40.87 35.05 33.18
CA GLY A 300 -41.06 34.61 31.80
C GLY A 300 -41.42 33.13 31.67
N LYS A 301 -40.77 32.25 32.46
CA LYS A 301 -41.10 30.81 32.48
C LYS A 301 -42.50 30.53 33.05
N ALA A 302 -42.90 31.23 34.11
CA ALA A 302 -44.24 31.11 34.69
C ALA A 302 -45.32 31.57 33.71
N ALA A 303 -45.12 32.70 33.03
CA ALA A 303 -46.04 33.19 32.00
C ALA A 303 -46.13 32.25 30.79
N ALA A 304 -45.01 31.66 30.36
CA ALA A 304 -45.00 30.69 29.27
C ALA A 304 -45.72 29.38 29.64
N ARG A 305 -45.60 28.93 30.90
CA ARG A 305 -46.33 27.76 31.41
C ARG A 305 -47.82 28.01 31.46
N LEU A 306 -48.27 29.14 32.01
CA LEU A 306 -49.68 29.53 32.01
C LEU A 306 -50.27 29.60 30.59
N LYS A 307 -49.53 30.18 29.64
CA LYS A 307 -49.97 30.25 28.23
C LYS A 307 -50.12 28.85 27.60
N LYS A 308 -49.34 27.87 28.06
CA LYS A 308 -49.33 26.50 27.53
C LYS A 308 -50.35 25.59 28.22
N SER A 309 -50.57 25.73 29.53
CA SER A 309 -51.44 24.85 30.33
C SER A 309 -52.85 25.43 30.56
N GLY A 310 -52.99 26.75 30.58
CA GLY A 310 -54.25 27.44 30.87
C GLY A 310 -54.83 27.16 32.27
N HIS A 311 -54.09 26.46 33.14
CA HIS A 311 -54.58 26.02 34.45
C HIS A 311 -54.49 27.14 35.50
N ILE A 312 -55.45 27.14 36.42
CA ILE A 312 -55.58 28.14 37.48
C ILE A 312 -54.36 28.11 38.43
N ASP A 313 -53.80 26.93 38.69
CA ASP A 313 -52.62 26.75 39.54
C ASP A 313 -51.36 27.41 38.95
N ASP A 314 -51.22 27.40 37.62
CA ASP A 314 -50.10 28.08 36.94
C ASP A 314 -50.29 29.61 36.92
N ALA A 315 -51.54 30.09 36.98
CA ALA A 315 -51.83 31.51 37.12
C ALA A 315 -51.37 32.04 38.49
N ALA A 316 -51.55 31.25 39.56
CA ALA A 316 -51.04 31.58 40.88
C ALA A 316 -49.52 31.79 40.87
N GLY A 317 -48.76 30.98 40.11
CA GLY A 317 -47.32 31.15 39.93
C GLY A 317 -46.93 32.47 39.26
N VAL A 318 -47.73 32.96 38.30
CA VAL A 318 -47.52 34.27 37.66
C VAL A 318 -47.81 35.40 38.63
N PHE A 319 -48.93 35.35 39.35
CA PHE A 319 -49.31 36.37 40.33
C PHE A 319 -48.34 36.43 41.50
N PHE A 320 -47.90 35.29 42.01
CA PHE A 320 -46.90 35.20 43.07
C PHE A 320 -45.57 35.87 42.66
N ASN A 321 -45.13 35.61 41.43
CA ASN A 321 -43.93 36.26 40.89
C ASN A 321 -44.12 37.76 40.65
N MET A 322 -45.34 38.21 40.30
CA MET A 322 -45.65 39.63 40.11
C MET A 322 -45.67 40.41 41.43
N ILE A 323 -46.21 39.81 42.51
CA ILE A 323 -46.27 40.43 43.83
C ILE A 323 -44.88 40.56 44.45
N ARG A 324 -44.04 39.53 44.28
CA ARG A 324 -42.65 39.51 44.78
C ARG A 324 -41.67 40.39 43.98
N SER A 325 -42.10 40.91 42.84
CA SER A 325 -41.29 41.71 41.91
C SER A 325 -41.36 43.23 42.17
N LYS A 326 -42.06 43.70 43.21
CA LYS A 326 -42.01 45.09 43.71
C LYS A 326 -41.03 45.21 44.87
#